data_AF-A0A928KSD8-F1
#
_entry.id   AF-A0A928KSD8-F1
#
_cell.length_a   1.000
_cell.length_b   1.000
_cell.length_c   1.000
_cell.angle_alpha   90.00
_cell.angle_beta   90.00
_cell.angle_gamma   90.00
#
_symmetry.space_group_name_H-M   'P 1'
#
loop_
_entity.id
_entity.type
_entity.pdbx_description
1 polymer ?
#
loop_
_entity_poly.entity_id
_entity_poly.type
_entity_poly.pdbx_seq_one_letter_code
_entity_poly.pdbx_strand_id
1 'polypeptide(L)'
;MEFAKLYQKLETTDRCAFHQVDADFLLETLQMRKDDLPDCLRIYSTISQWFGTSLRSGVWTYYEMEDMRELQLTAQYLSGDSWKELYRMFCLGIHAYQSPQFIGNFNYPREWIDESSSIDEWIMKNEQKLYEWQREFLLEHRDEICSL
;
A
#
# COMPACT_ATOMS: atom_id res chain seq x y z
N MET A 1 18.90 -11.88 -2.17
CA MET A 1 18.91 -13.30 -2.68
C MET A 1 17.59 -14.08 -2.45
N GLU A 2 16.61 -13.59 -1.69
CA GLU A 2 15.25 -14.18 -1.62
C GLU A 2 14.26 -13.57 -2.64
N PHE A 3 14.32 -12.25 -2.89
CA PHE A 3 13.49 -11.61 -3.92
C PHE A 3 13.63 -12.23 -5.31
N ALA A 4 14.84 -12.65 -5.72
CA ALA A 4 15.05 -13.30 -7.01
C ALA A 4 14.20 -14.57 -7.18
N LYS A 5 13.99 -15.36 -6.11
CA LYS A 5 13.09 -16.53 -6.12
C LYS A 5 11.63 -16.10 -6.18
N LEU A 6 11.26 -15.03 -5.48
CA LEU A 6 9.90 -14.47 -5.53
C LEU A 6 9.56 -13.97 -6.93
N TYR A 7 10.52 -13.36 -7.65
CA TYR A 7 10.34 -12.98 -9.05
C TYR A 7 10.17 -14.19 -9.98
N GLN A 8 10.93 -15.27 -9.77
CA GLN A 8 10.70 -16.52 -10.53
C GLN A 8 9.28 -17.04 -10.29
N LYS A 9 8.80 -17.04 -9.03
CA LYS A 9 7.42 -17.41 -8.69
C LYS A 9 6.42 -16.47 -9.38
N LEU A 10 6.66 -15.16 -9.36
CA LEU A 10 5.81 -14.14 -9.99
C LEU A 10 5.68 -14.32 -11.51
N GLU A 11 6.77 -14.70 -12.19
CA GLU A 11 6.79 -14.96 -13.64
C GLU A 11 5.96 -16.19 -14.01
N THR A 12 5.95 -17.21 -13.16
CA THR A 12 5.17 -18.44 -13.37
C THR A 12 3.72 -18.36 -12.89
N THR A 13 3.38 -17.32 -12.10
CA THR A 13 2.04 -17.14 -11.56
C THR A 13 1.16 -16.42 -12.57
N ASP A 14 -0.07 -16.92 -12.75
CA ASP A 14 -1.07 -16.25 -13.58
C ASP A 14 -1.30 -14.81 -13.10
N ARG A 15 -1.50 -13.87 -14.04
CA ARG A 15 -1.69 -12.45 -13.71
C ARG A 15 -2.84 -12.23 -12.73
N CYS A 16 -3.91 -13.00 -12.84
CA CYS A 16 -5.09 -12.91 -11.96
C CYS A 16 -4.88 -13.59 -10.60
N ALA A 17 -3.78 -14.34 -10.43
CA ALA A 17 -3.44 -15.06 -9.21
C ALA A 17 -2.34 -14.36 -8.38
N PHE A 18 -2.08 -13.07 -8.62
CA PHE A 18 -1.00 -12.33 -7.94
C PHE A 18 -1.08 -12.37 -6.40
N HIS A 19 -2.29 -12.43 -5.83
CA HIS A 19 -2.52 -12.60 -4.38
C HIS A 19 -1.78 -13.81 -3.77
N GLN A 20 -1.42 -14.82 -4.58
CA GLN A 20 -0.66 -16.01 -4.15
C GLN A 20 0.84 -15.75 -3.95
N VAL A 21 1.34 -14.60 -4.41
CA VAL A 21 2.76 -14.18 -4.33
C VAL A 21 2.90 -12.88 -3.55
N ASP A 22 1.88 -12.02 -3.55
CA ASP A 22 1.86 -10.74 -2.83
C ASP A 22 2.23 -10.89 -1.35
N ALA A 23 1.65 -11.88 -0.66
CA ALA A 23 1.94 -12.14 0.75
C ALA A 23 3.43 -12.47 1.01
N ASP A 24 4.08 -13.19 0.08
CA ASP A 24 5.49 -13.54 0.22
C ASP A 24 6.40 -12.32 0.00
N PHE A 25 6.09 -11.48 -1.00
CA PHE A 25 6.80 -10.22 -1.22
C PHE A 25 6.66 -9.28 -0.02
N LEU A 26 5.45 -9.14 0.52
CA LEU A 26 5.20 -8.31 1.69
C LEU A 26 5.95 -8.87 2.92
N LEU A 27 5.92 -10.18 3.15
CA LEU A 27 6.62 -10.80 4.27
C LEU A 27 8.14 -10.61 4.19
N GLU A 28 8.73 -10.76 3.01
CA GLU A 28 10.16 -10.50 2.81
C GLU A 28 10.49 -9.03 3.03
N THR A 29 9.65 -8.13 2.51
CA THR A 29 9.80 -6.68 2.71
C THR A 29 9.73 -6.29 4.19
N LEU A 30 8.82 -6.86 4.96
CA LEU A 30 8.64 -6.56 6.39
C LEU A 30 9.75 -7.15 7.28
N GLN A 31 10.52 -8.12 6.80
CA GLN A 31 11.68 -8.66 7.52
C GLN A 31 12.92 -7.77 7.43
N MET A 32 12.97 -6.91 6.41
CA MET A 32 14.06 -5.95 6.26
C MET A 32 13.97 -4.85 7.33
N ARG A 33 15.13 -4.29 7.72
CA ARG A 33 15.16 -3.13 8.62
C ARG A 33 14.63 -1.90 7.89
N LYS A 34 13.80 -1.10 8.54
CA LYS A 34 13.20 0.11 7.94
C LYS A 34 14.24 1.05 7.31
N ASP A 35 15.40 1.21 7.95
CA ASP A 35 16.47 2.09 7.46
C ASP A 35 17.18 1.57 6.20
N ASP A 36 17.05 0.27 5.90
CA ASP A 36 17.65 -0.39 4.73
C ASP A 36 16.63 -0.57 3.59
N LEU A 37 15.38 -0.15 3.78
CA LEU A 37 14.29 -0.38 2.82
C LEU A 37 14.35 0.66 1.69
N PRO A 38 14.58 0.26 0.42
CA PRO A 38 14.52 1.21 -0.68
C PRO A 38 13.10 1.75 -0.87
N ASP A 39 13.00 2.94 -1.44
CA ASP A 39 11.72 3.64 -1.60
C ASP A 39 10.70 2.82 -2.40
N CYS A 40 11.14 2.03 -3.41
CA CYS A 40 10.24 1.14 -4.16
C CYS A 40 9.53 0.13 -3.24
N LEU A 41 10.27 -0.55 -2.35
CA LEU A 41 9.70 -1.51 -1.40
C LEU A 41 8.86 -0.84 -0.32
N ARG A 42 9.24 0.37 0.10
CA ARG A 42 8.42 1.20 1.02
C ARG A 42 7.06 1.48 0.40
N ILE A 43 7.04 2.02 -0.83
CA ILE A 43 5.82 2.34 -1.58
C ILE A 43 4.95 1.09 -1.80
N TYR A 44 5.56 -0.02 -2.25
CA TYR A 44 4.86 -1.28 -2.42
C TYR A 44 4.22 -1.74 -1.11
N SER A 45 4.99 -1.78 -0.01
CA SER A 45 4.48 -2.20 1.29
C SER A 45 3.39 -1.28 1.84
N THR A 46 3.45 0.03 1.58
CA THR A 46 2.41 0.98 1.95
C THR A 46 1.10 0.66 1.22
N ILE A 47 1.14 0.46 -0.10
CA ILE A 47 -0.07 0.12 -0.85
C ILE A 47 -0.61 -1.26 -0.49
N SER A 48 0.25 -2.27 -0.32
CA SER A 48 -0.18 -3.62 0.11
C SER A 48 -0.83 -3.61 1.49
N GLN A 49 -0.27 -2.88 2.46
CA GLN A 49 -0.85 -2.79 3.80
C GLN A 49 -2.11 -1.93 3.83
N TRP A 50 -2.16 -0.82 3.10
CA TRP A 50 -3.35 0.01 2.93
C TRP A 50 -4.51 -0.82 2.36
N PHE A 51 -4.24 -1.54 1.29
CA PHE A 51 -5.21 -2.42 0.65
C PHE A 51 -5.63 -3.58 1.57
N GLY A 52 -4.68 -4.32 2.13
CA GLY A 52 -4.97 -5.46 3.01
C GLY A 52 -5.71 -5.05 4.29
N THR A 53 -5.45 -3.85 4.81
CA THR A 53 -6.14 -3.31 5.99
C THR A 53 -7.59 -2.96 5.66
N SER A 54 -7.85 -2.36 4.50
CA SER A 54 -9.21 -2.12 4.00
C SER A 54 -10.04 -3.41 4.00
N LEU A 55 -9.50 -4.49 3.42
CA LEU A 55 -10.18 -5.78 3.31
C LEU A 55 -10.49 -6.46 4.65
N ARG A 56 -9.83 -6.05 5.74
CA ARG A 56 -9.89 -6.76 7.03
C ARG A 56 -10.54 -5.94 8.15
N SER A 57 -10.26 -4.64 8.20
CA SER A 57 -10.58 -3.80 9.37
C SER A 57 -11.04 -2.38 8.99
N GLY A 58 -11.11 -2.07 7.69
CA GLY A 58 -11.38 -0.75 7.17
C GLY A 58 -10.13 0.11 7.11
N VAL A 59 -9.97 0.85 6.02
CA VAL A 59 -8.75 1.57 5.68
C VAL A 59 -8.41 2.70 6.65
N TRP A 60 -9.39 3.22 7.39
CA TRP A 60 -9.17 4.25 8.40
C TRP A 60 -8.17 3.80 9.48
N THR A 61 -8.17 2.51 9.84
CA THR A 61 -7.23 1.96 10.82
C THR A 61 -5.78 1.96 10.30
N TYR A 62 -5.60 1.89 8.99
CA TYR A 62 -4.28 2.02 8.37
C TYR A 62 -3.75 3.45 8.53
N TYR A 63 -4.56 4.44 8.13
CA TYR A 63 -4.18 5.85 8.23
C TYR A 63 -3.96 6.33 9.67
N GLU A 64 -4.68 5.75 10.64
CA GLU A 64 -4.49 6.05 12.06
C GLU A 64 -3.09 5.65 12.55
N MET A 65 -2.60 4.49 12.08
CA MET A 65 -1.39 3.85 12.61
C MET A 65 -0.12 4.17 11.84
N GLU A 66 -0.23 4.54 10.56
CA GLU A 66 0.93 4.68 9.67
C GLU A 66 1.73 5.97 9.93
N ASP A 67 3.03 5.96 9.60
CA ASP A 67 3.86 7.17 9.63
C ASP A 67 3.52 8.08 8.44
N MET A 68 3.22 9.35 8.72
CA MET A 68 2.91 10.38 7.72
C MET A 68 4.00 10.48 6.63
N ARG A 69 5.27 10.17 6.94
CA ARG A 69 6.35 10.16 5.95
C ARG A 69 6.20 9.06 4.90
N GLU A 70 5.73 7.87 5.29
CA GLU A 70 5.47 6.77 4.35
C GLU A 70 4.27 7.10 3.46
N LEU A 71 3.22 7.70 4.04
CA LEU A 71 2.06 8.18 3.30
C LEU A 71 2.46 9.25 2.28
N GLN A 72 3.28 10.23 2.67
CA GLN A 72 3.74 11.30 1.79
C GLN A 72 4.65 10.80 0.68
N LEU A 73 5.59 9.90 0.97
CA LEU A 73 6.44 9.26 -0.04
C LEU A 73 5.59 8.56 -1.10
N THR A 74 4.63 7.75 -0.65
CA THR A 74 3.74 7.00 -1.55
C THR A 74 2.83 7.93 -2.35
N ALA A 75 2.24 8.94 -1.72
CA ALA A 75 1.44 9.95 -2.41
C ALA A 75 2.25 10.71 -3.47
N GLN A 76 3.51 11.04 -3.17
CA GLN A 76 4.41 11.70 -4.12
C GLN A 76 4.68 10.81 -5.35
N TYR A 77 4.96 9.52 -5.16
CA TYR A 77 5.11 8.58 -6.26
C TYR A 77 3.83 8.48 -7.10
N LEU A 78 2.69 8.24 -6.44
CA LEU A 78 1.39 8.10 -7.10
C LEU A 78 0.95 9.35 -7.86
N SER A 79 1.41 10.54 -7.44
CA SER A 79 1.11 11.79 -8.15
C SER A 79 1.66 11.78 -9.58
N GLY A 80 2.75 11.05 -9.84
CA GLY A 80 3.35 10.83 -11.16
C GLY A 80 2.69 9.69 -11.96
N ASP A 81 2.06 8.73 -11.28
CA ASP A 81 1.48 7.54 -11.88
C ASP A 81 0.33 7.84 -12.86
N SER A 82 0.15 6.99 -13.87
CA SER A 82 -0.92 7.13 -14.87
C SER A 82 -2.33 6.97 -14.28
N TRP A 83 -2.50 6.16 -13.22
CA TRP A 83 -3.77 5.90 -12.56
C TRP A 83 -4.07 6.95 -11.50
N LYS A 84 -4.42 8.16 -11.96
CA LYS A 84 -4.71 9.32 -11.10
C LYS A 84 -5.82 9.10 -10.07
N GLU A 85 -6.69 8.13 -10.29
CA GLU A 85 -7.72 7.76 -9.34
C GLU A 85 -7.15 7.04 -8.11
N LEU A 86 -6.17 6.14 -8.28
CA LEU A 86 -5.46 5.52 -7.15
C LEU A 86 -4.82 6.59 -6.26
N TYR A 87 -4.13 7.56 -6.87
CA TYR A 87 -3.57 8.71 -6.15
C TYR A 87 -4.64 9.46 -5.33
N ARG A 88 -5.77 9.79 -5.95
CA ARG A 88 -6.85 10.53 -5.28
C ARG A 88 -7.44 9.75 -4.11
N MET A 89 -7.72 8.47 -4.30
CA MET A 89 -8.32 7.63 -3.26
C MET A 89 -7.34 7.38 -2.12
N PHE A 90 -6.06 7.15 -2.43
CA PHE A 90 -5.02 7.02 -1.41
C PHE A 90 -4.84 8.31 -0.60
N CYS A 91 -4.89 9.49 -1.24
CA CYS A 91 -4.72 10.76 -0.53
C CYS A 91 -5.95 11.18 0.27
N LEU A 92 -7.15 10.73 -0.10
CA LEU A 92 -8.41 11.13 0.51
C LEU A 92 -8.46 10.82 2.02
N GLY A 93 -7.85 9.72 2.44
CA GLY A 93 -7.81 9.34 3.86
C GLY A 93 -6.61 9.88 4.63
N ILE A 94 -5.72 10.67 4.02
CA ILE A 94 -4.54 11.20 4.71
C ILE A 94 -4.96 12.38 5.58
N HIS A 95 -5.16 12.11 6.86
CA HIS A 95 -5.53 13.10 7.87
C HIS A 95 -4.60 13.11 9.07
N ALA A 96 -4.76 14.10 9.94
CA ALA A 96 -3.94 14.25 11.15
C ALA A 96 -4.46 13.39 12.33
N TYR A 97 -4.63 12.08 12.13
CA TYR A 97 -5.11 11.15 13.16
C TYR A 97 -4.26 11.18 14.44
N GLN A 98 -2.94 11.36 14.29
CA GLN A 98 -1.97 11.43 15.38
C GLN A 98 -1.83 12.85 15.98
N SER A 99 -2.72 13.78 15.65
CA SER A 99 -2.76 15.10 16.29
C SER A 99 -3.11 14.98 17.78
N PRO A 100 -2.53 15.79 18.67
CA PRO A 100 -2.88 15.81 20.10
C PRO A 100 -4.38 15.95 20.39
N GLN A 101 -5.13 16.54 19.45
CA GLN A 101 -6.58 16.68 19.54
C GLN A 101 -7.32 15.32 19.61
N PHE A 102 -6.82 14.28 18.94
CA PHE A 102 -7.53 13.01 18.78
C PHE A 102 -6.91 11.86 19.54
N ILE A 103 -5.63 11.97 19.93
CA ILE A 103 -4.93 10.96 20.72
C ILE A 103 -5.71 10.69 22.03
N GLY A 104 -6.15 9.44 22.19
CA GLY A 104 -6.80 8.94 23.40
C GLY A 104 -8.32 9.17 23.49
N ASN A 105 -8.90 10.00 22.61
CA ASN A 105 -10.36 10.18 22.55
C ASN A 105 -10.99 9.72 21.23
N PHE A 106 -10.21 9.60 20.15
CA PHE A 106 -10.63 9.08 18.85
C PHE A 106 -11.87 9.79 18.25
N ASN A 107 -12.12 11.04 18.65
CA ASN A 107 -13.24 11.85 18.17
C ASN A 107 -12.93 12.47 16.81
N TYR A 108 -12.68 11.61 15.81
CA TYR A 108 -12.39 12.04 14.45
C TYR A 108 -13.62 12.72 13.82
N PRO A 109 -13.41 13.73 12.95
CA PRO A 109 -14.47 14.29 12.14
C PRO A 109 -15.23 13.20 11.40
N ARG A 110 -16.57 13.33 11.36
CA ARG A 110 -17.43 12.36 10.66
C ARG A 110 -17.04 12.21 9.19
N GLU A 111 -16.64 13.31 8.57
CA GLU A 111 -16.15 13.39 7.19
C GLU A 111 -15.01 12.39 6.93
N TRP A 112 -14.05 12.25 7.83
CA TRP A 112 -12.92 11.32 7.66
C TRP A 112 -13.36 9.85 7.66
N ILE A 113 -14.42 9.54 8.43
CA ILE A 113 -15.00 8.20 8.50
C ILE A 113 -15.80 7.89 7.23
N ASP A 114 -16.55 8.88 6.73
CA ASP A 114 -17.32 8.75 5.50
C ASP A 114 -16.39 8.64 4.27
N GLU A 115 -15.30 9.39 4.25
CA GLU A 115 -14.21 9.28 3.27
C GLU A 115 -13.56 7.91 3.30
N SER A 116 -13.18 7.42 4.48
CA SER A 116 -12.60 6.08 4.63
C SER A 116 -13.55 4.98 4.13
N SER A 117 -14.85 5.11 4.41
CA SER A 117 -15.86 4.17 3.90
C SER A 117 -15.94 4.22 2.37
N SER A 118 -15.84 5.41 1.78
CA SER A 118 -15.81 5.60 0.32
C SER A 118 -14.56 4.99 -0.31
N ILE A 119 -13.42 5.06 0.38
CA ILE A 119 -12.18 4.40 -0.03
C ILE A 119 -12.33 2.88 0.02
N ASP A 120 -12.87 2.32 1.11
CA ASP A 120 -13.11 0.88 1.25
C ASP A 120 -14.01 0.35 0.12
N GLU A 121 -15.11 1.04 -0.19
CA GLU A 121 -15.99 0.68 -1.32
C GLU A 121 -15.26 0.74 -2.67
N TRP A 122 -14.40 1.73 -2.85
CA TRP A 122 -13.63 1.87 -4.07
C TRP A 122 -12.59 0.76 -4.22
N ILE A 123 -11.90 0.41 -3.14
CA ILE A 123 -10.94 -0.69 -3.06
C ILE A 123 -11.65 -1.99 -3.46
N MET A 124 -12.81 -2.29 -2.86
CA MET A 124 -13.57 -3.50 -3.19
C MET A 124 -13.96 -3.58 -4.67
N LYS A 125 -14.30 -2.45 -5.29
CA LYS A 125 -14.65 -2.38 -6.74
C LYS A 125 -13.42 -2.50 -7.64
N ASN A 126 -12.22 -2.18 -7.14
CA ASN A 126 -10.98 -2.12 -7.90
C ASN A 126 -9.93 -3.15 -7.47
N GLU A 127 -10.28 -4.12 -6.63
CA GLU A 127 -9.38 -5.13 -6.06
C GLU A 127 -8.46 -5.77 -7.12
N GLN A 128 -9.03 -6.28 -8.22
CA GLN A 128 -8.25 -6.89 -9.29
C GLN A 128 -7.26 -5.90 -9.93
N LYS A 129 -7.68 -4.65 -10.11
CA LYS A 129 -6.85 -3.60 -10.70
C LYS A 129 -5.73 -3.15 -9.76
N LEU A 130 -5.95 -3.19 -8.45
CA LEU A 130 -4.93 -2.97 -7.43
C LEU A 130 -3.86 -4.06 -7.47
N TYR A 131 -4.25 -5.33 -7.52
CA TYR A 131 -3.31 -6.44 -7.67
C TYR A 131 -2.50 -6.33 -8.97
N GLU A 132 -3.13 -5.93 -10.07
CA GLU A 132 -2.43 -5.69 -11.33
C GLU A 132 -1.41 -4.54 -11.22
N TRP A 133 -1.79 -3.43 -10.58
CA TRP A 133 -0.89 -2.31 -10.34
C TRP A 133 0.30 -2.73 -9.46
N GLN A 134 0.07 -3.45 -8.36
CA GLN A 134 1.13 -3.94 -7.47
C GLN A 134 2.08 -4.88 -8.22
N ARG A 135 1.54 -5.77 -9.05
CA ARG A 135 2.34 -6.67 -9.88
C ARG A 135 3.20 -5.90 -10.89
N GLU A 136 2.60 -4.95 -11.60
CA GLU A 136 3.30 -4.13 -12.60
C GLU A 136 4.39 -3.28 -11.93
N PHE A 137 4.09 -2.69 -10.76
CA PHE A 137 5.05 -1.96 -9.93
C PHE A 137 6.26 -2.83 -9.55
N LEU A 138 6.03 -4.04 -9.02
CA LEU A 138 7.12 -4.95 -8.68
C LEU A 138 7.97 -5.32 -9.91
N LEU A 139 7.36 -5.51 -11.07
CA LEU A 139 8.09 -5.82 -12.30
C LEU A 139 8.91 -4.65 -12.82
N GLU A 140 8.40 -3.43 -12.73
CA GLU A 140 9.12 -2.20 -13.11
C GLU A 140 10.38 -2.00 -12.26
N HIS A 141 10.30 -2.30 -10.96
CA HIS A 141 11.40 -2.15 -10.01
C HIS A 141 12.22 -3.43 -9.80
N ARG A 142 12.07 -4.44 -10.68
CA ARG A 142 12.70 -5.75 -10.51
C ARG A 142 14.21 -5.67 -10.31
N ASP A 143 14.90 -4.95 -11.19
CA ASP A 143 16.36 -4.92 -11.20
C ASP A 143 16.91 -4.25 -9.93
N GLU A 144 16.22 -3.19 -9.46
CA GLU A 144 16.54 -2.53 -8.19
C GLU A 144 16.35 -3.50 -7.01
N ILE A 145 15.18 -4.17 -6.93
CA ILE A 145 14.85 -5.07 -5.82
C ILE A 145 15.73 -6.32 -5.82
N CYS A 146 16.09 -6.85 -6.99
CA CYS A 146 16.97 -8.02 -7.10
C CYS A 146 18.44 -7.70 -6.78
N SER A 147 18.82 -6.42 -6.72
CA SER A 147 20.18 -5.98 -6.38
C SER A 147 20.45 -5.91 -4.87
N LEU A 148 19.42 -6.10 -4.04
CA LEU A 148 19.46 -6.19 -2.57
C LEU A 148 19.99 -7.55 -2.07
#